data_AF-A0A973Z3I7-F1
#
_entry.id   AF-A0A973Z3I7-F1
#
_cell.length_a   1.000
_cell.length_b   1.000
_cell.length_c   1.000
_cell.angle_alpha   90.00
_cell.angle_beta   90.00
_cell.angle_gamma   90.00
#
_symmetry.space_group_name_H-M   'P 1'
#
loop_
_entity.id
_entity.type
_entity.pdbx_description
1 polymer ?
#
loop_
_entity_poly.entity_id
_entity_poly.type
_entity_poly.pdbx_seq_one_letter_code
_entity_poly.pdbx_strand_id
1 'polypeptide(L)'
;MSFLRAALPPTLQYRTASLLGEDVQDWVVNRALVAGRDWAETPSVPVLSGGEGLIRLNVKGREAPGFFEPGSSEMSDYVDWLRDRLSAIRVSETGERLIKAITLTDDLYTGPRRHFLPDLVIEWAPDAPVGRIASPDIGEIEVSLATGRGGNHNACAFAIAKGGDAFLETIASVSDIGELGAAAERFLTRPQIPAAA
;
A
#
# COMPACT_ATOMS: atom_id res chain seq x y z
N MET A 1 9.67 4.80 -24.86
CA MET A 1 9.09 5.60 -23.75
C MET A 1 10.15 6.30 -22.91
N SER A 2 11.27 5.68 -22.51
CA SER A 2 12.27 6.34 -21.65
C SER A 2 12.97 7.56 -22.29
N PHE A 3 13.22 7.53 -23.60
CA PHE A 3 13.89 8.63 -24.32
C PHE A 3 13.12 9.96 -24.25
N LEU A 4 11.81 9.96 -24.52
CA LEU A 4 10.97 11.17 -24.44
C LEU A 4 10.90 11.73 -23.02
N ARG A 5 10.83 10.85 -22.00
CA ARG A 5 10.87 11.25 -20.58
C ARG A 5 12.22 11.83 -20.18
N ALA A 6 13.32 11.32 -20.74
CA ALA A 6 14.66 11.85 -20.49
C ALA A 6 14.95 13.15 -21.26
N ALA A 7 14.33 13.34 -22.43
CA ALA A 7 14.57 14.49 -23.30
C ALA A 7 13.73 15.73 -22.92
N LEU A 8 12.62 15.57 -22.21
CA LEU A 8 11.75 16.69 -21.81
C LEU A 8 12.12 17.23 -20.42
N PRO A 9 12.26 18.56 -20.24
CA PRO A 9 12.34 19.19 -18.93
C PRO A 9 11.19 18.78 -17.99
N PRO A 10 11.43 18.56 -16.68
CA PRO A 10 10.40 18.15 -15.72
C PRO A 10 9.19 19.09 -15.68
N THR A 11 9.41 20.39 -15.88
CA THR A 11 8.35 21.40 -15.94
C THR A 11 7.40 21.19 -17.10
N LEU A 12 7.90 20.78 -18.27
CA LEU A 12 7.07 20.45 -19.42
C LEU A 12 6.33 19.13 -19.20
N GLN A 13 6.99 18.12 -18.60
CA GLN A 13 6.32 16.87 -18.24
C GLN A 13 5.13 17.12 -17.30
N TYR A 14 5.33 17.92 -16.24
CA TYR A 14 4.29 18.26 -15.28
C TYR A 14 3.15 19.05 -15.91
N ARG A 15 3.46 20.08 -16.71
CA ARG A 15 2.44 20.86 -17.41
C ARG A 15 1.63 20.01 -18.38
N THR A 16 2.29 19.16 -19.16
CA THR A 16 1.58 18.23 -20.05
C THR A 16 0.67 17.30 -19.28
N ALA A 17 1.13 16.71 -18.16
CA ALA A 17 0.29 15.87 -17.31
C ALA A 17 -0.92 16.63 -16.77
N SER A 18 -0.71 17.84 -16.23
CA SER A 18 -1.79 18.67 -15.68
C SER A 18 -2.87 19.07 -16.71
N LEU A 19 -2.52 19.13 -17.99
CA LEU A 19 -3.45 19.47 -19.07
C LEU A 19 -4.31 18.28 -19.53
N LEU A 20 -3.93 17.04 -19.20
CA LEU A 20 -4.67 15.84 -19.62
C LEU A 20 -5.93 15.60 -18.78
N GLY A 21 -6.05 16.24 -17.60
CA GLY A 21 -7.09 15.96 -16.62
C GLY A 21 -6.82 14.68 -15.82
N GLU A 22 -7.53 14.50 -14.71
CA GLU A 22 -7.36 13.36 -13.79
C GLU A 22 -7.77 12.05 -14.45
N ASP A 23 -8.94 12.00 -15.11
CA ASP A 23 -9.46 10.79 -15.75
C ASP A 23 -8.50 10.16 -16.76
N VAL A 24 -7.82 10.98 -17.57
CA VAL A 24 -6.87 10.49 -18.57
C VAL A 24 -5.59 10.00 -17.90
N GLN A 25 -5.12 10.70 -16.87
CA GLN A 25 -3.96 10.27 -16.10
C GLN A 25 -4.25 8.93 -15.42
N ASP A 26 -5.39 8.80 -14.77
CA ASP A 26 -5.84 7.56 -14.14
C ASP A 26 -6.01 6.44 -15.15
N TRP A 27 -6.62 6.72 -16.30
CA TRP A 27 -6.73 5.73 -17.37
C TRP A 27 -5.36 5.26 -17.86
N VAL A 28 -4.41 6.18 -18.10
CA VAL A 28 -3.06 5.82 -18.56
C VAL A 28 -2.32 5.00 -17.50
N VAL A 29 -2.35 5.44 -16.24
CA VAL A 29 -1.71 4.75 -15.12
C VAL A 29 -2.34 3.38 -14.94
N ASN A 30 -3.66 3.29 -14.78
CA ASN A 30 -4.36 2.03 -14.64
C ASN A 30 -4.08 1.10 -15.82
N ARG A 31 -4.13 1.60 -17.06
CA ARG A 31 -3.79 0.79 -18.24
C ARG A 31 -2.34 0.30 -18.18
N ALA A 32 -1.37 1.13 -17.83
CA ALA A 32 0.02 0.69 -17.72
C ALA A 32 0.19 -0.41 -16.65
N LEU A 33 -0.62 -0.37 -15.60
CA LEU A 33 -0.55 -1.30 -14.48
C LEU A 33 -1.31 -2.60 -14.73
N VAL A 34 -2.48 -2.54 -15.36
CA VAL A 34 -3.41 -3.68 -15.52
C VAL A 34 -3.52 -4.23 -16.95
N ALA A 35 -3.08 -3.50 -17.97
CA ALA A 35 -3.24 -3.95 -19.35
C ALA A 35 -2.53 -5.29 -19.60
N GLY A 36 -3.18 -6.14 -20.39
CA GLY A 36 -2.68 -7.46 -20.76
C GLY A 36 -3.00 -8.56 -19.75
N ARG A 37 -3.68 -8.25 -18.63
CA ARG A 37 -4.25 -9.29 -17.77
C ARG A 37 -5.57 -9.80 -18.35
N ASP A 38 -5.67 -11.12 -18.46
CA ASP A 38 -6.97 -11.77 -18.56
C ASP A 38 -7.55 -11.89 -17.16
N TRP A 39 -8.52 -11.04 -16.85
CA TRP A 39 -9.15 -11.01 -15.53
C TRP A 39 -9.94 -12.28 -15.21
N ALA A 40 -10.39 -13.03 -16.21
CA ALA A 40 -11.07 -14.32 -15.97
C ALA A 40 -10.08 -15.41 -15.51
N GLU A 41 -8.79 -15.22 -15.77
CA GLU A 41 -7.70 -16.17 -15.45
C GLU A 41 -6.75 -15.62 -14.37
N THR A 42 -7.04 -14.45 -13.80
CA THR A 42 -6.19 -13.79 -12.79
C THR A 42 -6.82 -13.94 -11.41
N PRO A 43 -6.35 -14.85 -10.55
CA PRO A 43 -6.95 -15.09 -9.22
C PRO A 43 -6.68 -13.97 -8.21
N SER A 44 -5.53 -13.30 -8.31
CA SER A 44 -5.17 -12.18 -7.44
C SER A 44 -4.23 -11.21 -8.12
N VAL A 45 -4.15 -9.99 -7.58
CA VAL A 45 -3.26 -8.93 -8.06
C VAL A 45 -2.54 -8.26 -6.89
N PRO A 46 -1.27 -7.86 -7.06
CA PRO A 46 -0.63 -6.96 -6.11
C PRO A 46 -1.29 -5.59 -6.20
N VAL A 47 -1.64 -5.01 -5.05
CA VAL A 47 -2.05 -3.61 -4.98
C VAL A 47 -0.79 -2.77 -4.97
N LEU A 48 -0.58 -2.04 -6.05
CA LEU A 48 0.62 -1.23 -6.21
C LEU A 48 0.59 -0.04 -5.26
N SER A 49 1.66 0.07 -4.49
CA SER A 49 1.81 1.00 -3.37
C SER A 49 3.27 1.49 -3.30
N GLY A 50 3.66 2.11 -2.18
CA GLY A 50 5.01 2.61 -1.93
C GLY A 50 6.05 1.53 -1.59
N GLY A 51 5.67 0.25 -1.65
CA GLY A 51 6.50 -0.91 -1.33
C GLY A 51 5.83 -1.91 -0.37
N GLU A 52 4.64 -1.59 0.12
CA GLU A 52 3.83 -2.47 0.95
C GLU A 52 3.43 -3.73 0.18
N GLY A 53 3.57 -4.90 0.78
CA GLY A 53 3.14 -6.14 0.16
C GLY A 53 1.64 -6.35 0.31
N LEU A 54 0.85 -5.67 -0.51
CA LEU A 54 -0.61 -5.73 -0.47
C LEU A 54 -1.11 -6.60 -1.61
N ILE A 55 -1.98 -7.57 -1.30
CA ILE A 55 -2.58 -8.46 -2.29
C ILE A 55 -4.09 -8.36 -2.22
N ARG A 56 -4.71 -8.29 -3.40
CA ARG A 56 -6.14 -8.30 -3.58
C ARG A 56 -6.57 -9.50 -4.40
N LEU A 57 -7.53 -10.26 -3.87
CA LEU A 57 -8.16 -11.38 -4.55
C LEU A 57 -9.17 -10.84 -5.57
N ASN A 58 -9.30 -11.51 -6.70
CA ASN A 58 -10.22 -11.14 -7.75
C ASN A 58 -11.58 -11.82 -7.51
N VAL A 59 -12.49 -11.14 -6.81
CA VAL A 59 -13.75 -11.72 -6.34
C VAL A 59 -14.92 -11.16 -7.14
N LYS A 60 -15.79 -12.05 -7.63
CA LYS A 60 -16.99 -11.66 -8.41
C LYS A 60 -17.89 -10.72 -7.61
N GLY A 61 -18.39 -9.70 -8.30
CA GLY A 61 -19.21 -8.63 -7.71
C GLY A 61 -18.41 -7.54 -7.00
N ARG A 62 -17.12 -7.76 -6.73
CA ARG A 62 -16.20 -6.74 -6.20
C ARG A 62 -15.21 -6.27 -7.26
N GLU A 63 -14.67 -7.21 -8.03
CA GLU A 63 -13.83 -6.99 -9.20
C GLU A 63 -14.57 -7.50 -10.44
N ALA A 64 -14.47 -6.79 -11.58
CA ALA A 64 -15.14 -7.16 -12.82
C ALA A 64 -14.11 -7.63 -13.87
N PRO A 65 -14.28 -8.81 -14.50
CA PRO A 65 -15.35 -9.81 -14.35
C PRO A 65 -15.36 -10.64 -13.05
N GLY A 66 -14.25 -10.72 -12.31
CA GLY A 66 -14.14 -11.58 -11.12
C GLY A 66 -13.65 -12.99 -11.44
N PHE A 67 -12.80 -13.57 -10.57
CA PHE A 67 -12.31 -14.95 -10.68
C PHE A 67 -13.05 -15.88 -9.71
N PHE A 68 -13.00 -15.56 -8.41
CA PHE A 68 -13.60 -16.36 -7.35
C PHE A 68 -15.06 -16.01 -7.10
N GLU A 69 -15.88 -17.01 -6.80
CA GLU A 69 -17.15 -16.78 -6.11
C GLU A 69 -16.87 -16.35 -4.66
N PRO A 70 -17.59 -15.37 -4.10
CA PRO A 70 -17.39 -14.95 -2.72
C PRO A 70 -17.53 -16.12 -1.72
N GLY A 71 -16.48 -16.38 -0.94
CA GLY A 71 -16.48 -17.42 0.10
C GLY A 71 -16.37 -18.87 -0.42
N SER A 72 -15.96 -19.07 -1.66
CA SER A 72 -15.79 -20.41 -2.23
C SER A 72 -14.58 -21.15 -1.65
N SER A 73 -14.59 -22.48 -1.70
CA SER A 73 -13.46 -23.30 -1.25
C SER A 73 -12.22 -23.11 -2.13
N GLU A 74 -12.40 -22.86 -3.43
CA GLU A 74 -11.29 -22.58 -4.34
C GLU A 74 -10.54 -21.30 -3.93
N MET A 75 -11.25 -20.31 -3.38
CA MET A 75 -10.65 -19.08 -2.85
C MET A 75 -9.80 -19.37 -1.62
N SER A 76 -10.31 -20.17 -0.67
CA SER A 76 -9.53 -20.54 0.52
C SER A 76 -8.33 -21.41 0.16
N ASP A 77 -8.49 -22.38 -0.73
CA ASP A 77 -7.41 -23.26 -1.20
C ASP A 77 -6.32 -22.47 -1.91
N TYR A 78 -6.71 -21.47 -2.72
CA TYR A 78 -5.78 -20.55 -3.37
C TYR A 78 -5.02 -19.70 -2.36
N VAL A 79 -5.69 -19.20 -1.32
CA VAL A 79 -5.04 -18.41 -0.25
C VAL A 79 -4.00 -19.26 0.49
N ASP A 80 -4.32 -20.51 0.81
CA ASP A 80 -3.38 -21.41 1.49
C ASP A 80 -2.21 -21.78 0.58
N TRP A 81 -2.47 -22.09 -0.69
CA TRP A 81 -1.42 -22.29 -1.69
C TRP A 81 -0.50 -21.06 -1.80
N LEU A 82 -1.09 -19.85 -1.86
CA LEU A 82 -0.34 -18.61 -1.97
C LEU A 82 0.53 -18.37 -0.74
N ARG A 83 -0.02 -18.61 0.47
CA ARG A 83 0.73 -18.52 1.72
C ARG A 83 1.93 -19.46 1.74
N ASP A 84 1.74 -20.71 1.34
CA ASP A 84 2.83 -21.69 1.29
C ASP A 84 3.93 -21.26 0.32
N ARG A 85 3.55 -20.86 -0.89
CA ARG A 85 4.50 -20.47 -1.94
C ARG A 85 5.27 -19.20 -1.61
N LEU A 86 4.58 -18.19 -1.07
CA LEU A 86 5.23 -16.96 -0.60
C LEU A 86 6.14 -17.22 0.60
N SER A 87 5.71 -18.07 1.53
CA SER A 87 6.50 -18.44 2.71
C SER A 87 7.71 -19.31 2.39
N ALA A 88 7.81 -19.88 1.19
CA ALA A 88 8.98 -20.62 0.72
C ALA A 88 10.11 -19.72 0.18
N ILE A 89 9.84 -18.43 -0.06
CA ILE A 89 10.83 -17.50 -0.61
C ILE A 89 11.90 -17.17 0.43
N ARG A 90 13.17 -17.22 0.01
CA ARG A 90 14.35 -16.94 0.83
C ARG A 90 15.22 -15.85 0.20
N VAL A 91 15.92 -15.11 1.04
CA VAL A 91 17.04 -14.24 0.62
C VAL A 91 18.17 -15.16 0.17
N SER A 92 18.65 -14.99 -1.07
CA SER A 92 19.62 -15.93 -1.67
C SER A 92 20.94 -15.98 -0.90
N GLU A 93 21.43 -14.84 -0.42
CA GLU A 93 22.72 -14.73 0.24
C GLU A 93 22.73 -15.31 1.67
N THR A 94 21.63 -15.15 2.40
CA THR A 94 21.56 -15.49 3.83
C THR A 94 20.72 -16.71 4.15
N GLY A 95 19.83 -17.11 3.24
CA GLY A 95 18.82 -18.14 3.49
C GLY A 95 17.74 -17.71 4.48
N GLU A 96 17.67 -16.42 4.84
CA GLU A 96 16.60 -15.89 5.69
C GLU A 96 15.27 -15.81 4.92
N ARG A 97 14.15 -15.76 5.64
CA ARG A 97 12.84 -15.58 5.03
C ARG A 97 12.69 -14.16 4.45
N LEU A 98 12.10 -14.07 3.25
CA LEU A 98 11.71 -12.78 2.68
C LEU A 98 10.41 -12.22 3.32
N ILE A 99 9.54 -13.12 3.78
CA ILE A 99 8.22 -12.79 4.29
C ILE A 99 8.15 -13.24 5.74
N LYS A 100 7.91 -12.29 6.64
CA LYS A 100 7.77 -12.53 8.08
C LYS A 100 6.39 -13.09 8.41
N ALA A 101 5.35 -12.49 7.85
CA ALA A 101 3.96 -12.86 8.07
C ALA A 101 3.08 -12.49 6.87
N ILE A 102 1.97 -13.21 6.72
CA ILE A 102 0.91 -12.90 5.76
C ILE A 102 -0.40 -12.86 6.55
N THR A 103 -0.98 -11.67 6.65
CA THR A 103 -2.20 -11.43 7.42
C THR A 103 -3.40 -11.30 6.50
N LEU A 104 -4.48 -12.02 6.82
CA LEU A 104 -5.77 -11.81 6.18
C LEU A 104 -6.45 -10.63 6.86
N THR A 105 -6.86 -9.65 6.07
CA THR A 105 -7.47 -8.44 6.58
C THR A 105 -8.82 -8.72 7.26
N ASP A 106 -9.55 -9.76 6.84
CA ASP A 106 -10.81 -10.18 7.46
C ASP A 106 -10.64 -10.70 8.89
N ASP A 107 -9.47 -11.21 9.26
CA ASP A 107 -9.20 -11.69 10.61
C ASP A 107 -9.03 -10.53 11.60
N LEU A 108 -8.67 -9.33 11.11
CA LEU A 108 -8.33 -8.17 11.93
C LEU A 108 -9.35 -7.04 11.86
N TYR A 109 -9.95 -6.81 10.69
CA TYR A 109 -10.77 -5.64 10.43
C TYR A 109 -12.17 -6.03 9.99
N THR A 110 -13.16 -5.48 10.67
CA THR A 110 -14.58 -5.64 10.34
C THR A 110 -15.21 -4.29 10.00
N GLY A 111 -16.40 -4.32 9.42
CA GLY A 111 -17.21 -3.12 9.18
C GLY A 111 -17.55 -2.85 7.71
N PRO A 112 -18.43 -1.87 7.45
CA PRO A 112 -19.07 -1.69 6.13
C PRO A 112 -18.09 -1.33 5.01
N ARG A 113 -16.91 -0.77 5.35
CA ARG A 113 -15.87 -0.36 4.41
C ARG A 113 -14.76 -1.39 4.21
N ARG A 114 -14.85 -2.58 4.84
CA ARG A 114 -13.84 -3.64 4.74
C ARG A 114 -13.50 -4.01 3.30
N HIS A 115 -14.48 -3.99 2.41
CA HIS A 115 -14.29 -4.32 0.99
C HIS A 115 -13.31 -3.40 0.25
N PHE A 116 -13.01 -2.20 0.77
CA PHE A 116 -11.99 -1.31 0.20
C PHE A 116 -10.55 -1.68 0.59
N LEU A 117 -10.36 -2.48 1.63
CA LEU A 117 -9.04 -2.90 2.10
C LEU A 117 -8.51 -4.07 1.25
N PRO A 118 -7.18 -4.25 1.13
CA PRO A 118 -6.59 -5.46 0.55
C PRO A 118 -7.04 -6.72 1.30
N ASP A 119 -6.95 -7.88 0.66
CA ASP A 119 -7.34 -9.15 1.29
C ASP A 119 -6.21 -9.75 2.10
N LEU A 120 -4.98 -9.64 1.59
CA LEU A 120 -3.78 -10.06 2.30
C LEU A 120 -2.79 -8.90 2.41
N VAL A 121 -2.13 -8.83 3.57
CA VAL A 121 -1.04 -7.91 3.86
C VAL A 121 0.20 -8.73 4.22
N ILE A 122 1.29 -8.47 3.53
CA ILE A 122 2.60 -9.08 3.75
C ILE A 122 3.42 -8.17 4.64
N GLU A 123 3.98 -8.75 5.68
CA GLU A 123 5.06 -8.16 6.45
C GLU A 123 6.40 -8.70 5.90
N TRP A 124 7.25 -7.81 5.38
CA TRP A 124 8.53 -8.19 4.80
C TRP A 124 9.59 -8.50 5.87
N ALA A 125 10.58 -9.30 5.50
CA ALA A 125 11.82 -9.52 6.24
C ALA A 125 12.98 -9.81 5.26
N PRO A 126 14.24 -9.62 5.68
CA PRO A 126 14.66 -8.83 6.84
C PRO A 126 14.27 -7.35 6.69
N ASP A 127 14.48 -6.55 7.73
CA ASP A 127 14.24 -5.10 7.66
C ASP A 127 15.18 -4.40 6.66
N ALA A 128 16.34 -5.00 6.41
CA ALA A 128 17.30 -4.54 5.43
C ALA A 128 16.80 -4.80 4.00
N PRO A 129 17.04 -3.89 3.05
CA PRO A 129 16.65 -4.10 1.67
C PRO A 129 17.32 -5.32 1.03
N VAL A 130 16.54 -6.12 0.28
CA VAL A 130 16.99 -7.37 -0.35
C VAL A 130 17.15 -7.20 -1.86
N GLY A 131 18.32 -7.58 -2.39
CA GLY A 131 18.63 -7.52 -3.82
C GLY A 131 18.45 -8.84 -4.57
N ARG A 132 18.44 -9.98 -3.87
CA ARG A 132 18.37 -11.31 -4.49
C ARG A 132 17.55 -12.27 -3.64
N ILE A 133 16.62 -12.98 -4.28
CA ILE A 133 15.72 -13.92 -3.63
C ILE A 133 15.63 -15.22 -4.43
N ALA A 134 15.34 -16.32 -3.76
CA ALA A 134 15.13 -17.60 -4.39
C ALA A 134 13.92 -18.34 -3.80
N SER A 135 13.23 -19.10 -4.64
CA SER A 135 12.30 -20.14 -4.19
C SER A 135 12.30 -21.34 -5.14
N PRO A 136 11.87 -22.53 -4.69
CA PRO A 136 11.74 -23.70 -5.56
C PRO A 136 10.84 -23.48 -6.78
N ASP A 137 9.78 -22.65 -6.64
CA ASP A 137 8.76 -22.47 -7.67
C ASP A 137 9.12 -21.36 -8.68
N ILE A 138 9.84 -20.32 -8.27
CA ILE A 138 10.14 -19.15 -9.13
C ILE A 138 11.62 -19.05 -9.52
N GLY A 139 12.47 -19.94 -9.01
CA GLY A 139 13.91 -19.86 -9.20
C GLY A 139 14.51 -18.68 -8.44
N GLU A 140 15.59 -18.11 -8.99
CA GLU A 140 16.28 -16.94 -8.42
C GLU A 140 15.87 -15.66 -9.17
N ILE A 141 15.61 -14.61 -8.41
CA ILE A 141 15.29 -13.27 -8.91
C ILE A 141 16.28 -12.28 -8.28
N GLU A 142 16.94 -11.51 -9.13
CA GLU A 142 17.83 -10.41 -8.75
C GLU A 142 17.22 -9.07 -9.16
N VAL A 143 17.22 -8.10 -8.26
CA VAL A 143 16.69 -6.75 -8.50
C VAL A 143 17.60 -5.69 -7.91
N SER A 144 17.72 -4.57 -8.63
CA SER A 144 18.34 -3.35 -8.09
C SER A 144 17.24 -2.43 -7.56
N LEU A 145 17.25 -2.17 -6.26
CA LEU A 145 16.24 -1.34 -5.62
C LEU A 145 16.49 0.13 -5.94
N ALA A 146 15.52 0.78 -6.60
CA ALA A 146 15.64 2.17 -7.04
C ALA A 146 15.77 3.18 -5.88
N THR A 147 15.22 2.86 -4.71
CA THR A 147 15.14 3.81 -3.56
C THR A 147 15.73 3.27 -2.26
N GLY A 148 16.14 2.00 -2.22
CA GLY A 148 16.62 1.34 -1.00
C GLY A 148 15.58 1.22 0.12
N ARG A 149 14.28 1.43 -0.16
CA ARG A 149 13.20 1.27 0.82
C ARG A 149 12.80 -0.20 0.92
N GLY A 150 12.70 -0.73 2.14
CA GLY A 150 12.31 -2.13 2.41
C GLY A 150 10.80 -2.42 2.35
N GLY A 151 9.97 -1.43 1.98
CA GLY A 151 8.53 -1.61 1.79
C GLY A 151 7.67 -1.74 3.06
N ASN A 152 8.28 -2.00 4.22
CA ASN A 152 7.57 -2.07 5.49
C ASN A 152 7.22 -0.68 6.04
N HIS A 153 5.93 -0.37 6.08
CA HIS A 153 5.40 0.64 6.99
C HIS A 153 5.24 0.03 8.39
N ASN A 154 5.59 0.79 9.42
CA ASN A 154 5.37 0.39 10.81
C ASN A 154 4.49 1.44 11.52
N ALA A 155 4.08 1.14 12.76
CA ALA A 155 3.23 2.02 13.56
C ALA A 155 4.00 3.21 14.17
N CYS A 156 5.29 3.37 13.89
CA CYS A 156 6.09 4.47 14.44
C CYS A 156 5.96 5.71 13.55
N ALA A 157 5.48 6.80 14.13
CA ALA A 157 5.41 8.10 13.50
C ALA A 157 5.91 9.18 14.47
N PHE A 158 6.18 10.37 13.94
CA PHE A 158 6.44 11.56 14.74
C PHE A 158 5.59 12.72 14.21
N ALA A 159 5.18 13.61 15.11
CA ALA A 159 4.50 14.85 14.76
C ALA A 159 5.38 16.04 15.13
N ILE A 160 5.44 17.04 14.25
CA ILE A 160 6.07 18.33 14.53
C ILE A 160 4.96 19.38 14.54
N ALA A 161 4.85 20.10 15.64
CA ALA A 161 3.83 21.13 15.85
C ALA A 161 4.46 22.48 16.18
N LYS A 162 3.85 23.57 15.69
CA LYS A 162 4.24 24.94 16.00
C LYS A 162 2.99 25.80 16.21
N GLY A 163 2.90 26.47 17.35
CA GLY A 163 1.80 27.36 17.71
C GLY A 163 1.93 27.86 19.14
N GLY A 164 0.89 28.51 19.67
CA GLY A 164 0.84 28.90 21.09
C GLY A 164 0.55 27.70 22.01
N ASP A 165 0.73 27.88 23.31
CA ASP A 165 0.70 26.79 24.31
C ASP A 165 -0.54 25.90 24.20
N ALA A 166 -1.72 26.49 24.15
CA ALA A 166 -2.96 25.72 24.05
C ALA A 166 -3.15 24.96 22.72
N PHE A 167 -2.43 25.33 21.64
CA PHE A 167 -2.33 24.49 20.43
C PHE A 167 -1.41 23.30 20.69
N LEU A 168 -0.24 23.57 21.28
CA LEU A 168 0.75 22.54 21.57
C LEU A 168 0.21 21.49 22.55
N GLU A 169 -0.53 21.90 23.57
CA GLU A 169 -1.23 21.00 24.51
C GLU A 169 -2.25 20.10 23.79
N THR A 170 -2.99 20.63 22.82
CA THR A 170 -3.99 19.85 22.07
C THR A 170 -3.32 18.81 21.17
N ILE A 171 -2.21 19.15 20.52
CA ILE A 171 -1.48 18.22 19.66
C ILE A 171 -0.67 17.22 20.49
N ALA A 172 -0.14 17.60 21.65
CA ALA A 172 0.60 16.70 22.53
C ALA A 172 -0.26 15.53 23.05
N SER A 173 -1.58 15.66 23.06
CA SER A 173 -2.50 14.58 23.45
C SER A 173 -2.79 13.59 22.31
N VAL A 174 -2.30 13.83 21.09
CA VAL A 174 -2.55 12.97 19.93
C VAL A 174 -1.55 11.81 19.94
N SER A 175 -2.08 10.61 20.04
CA SER A 175 -1.31 9.35 20.05
C SER A 175 -1.50 8.53 18.78
N ASP A 176 -2.59 8.76 18.06
CA ASP A 176 -2.91 8.11 16.78
C ASP A 176 -3.27 9.16 15.71
N ILE A 177 -2.87 8.92 14.47
CA ILE A 177 -3.12 9.86 13.37
C ILE A 177 -4.62 10.12 13.14
N GLY A 178 -5.48 9.14 13.44
CA GLY A 178 -6.93 9.25 13.36
C GLY A 178 -7.52 10.25 14.36
N GLU A 179 -6.80 10.60 15.43
CA GLU A 179 -7.23 11.57 16.43
C GLU A 179 -7.03 13.02 15.98
N LEU A 180 -6.22 13.27 14.94
CA LEU A 180 -5.90 14.61 14.46
C LEU A 180 -7.14 15.43 14.08
N GLY A 181 -8.15 14.80 13.49
CA GLY A 181 -9.40 15.47 13.12
C GLY A 181 -10.14 16.02 14.34
N ALA A 182 -10.32 15.18 15.36
CA ALA A 182 -10.96 15.58 16.61
C ALA A 182 -10.10 16.59 17.38
N ALA A 183 -8.77 16.46 17.36
CA ALA A 183 -7.86 17.42 17.96
C ALA A 183 -7.98 18.81 17.29
N ALA A 184 -8.04 18.84 15.95
CA ALA A 184 -8.25 20.07 15.20
C ALA A 184 -9.61 20.69 15.52
N GLU A 185 -10.69 19.90 15.56
CA GLU A 185 -12.02 20.39 15.92
C GLU A 185 -12.05 21.00 17.33
N ARG A 186 -11.49 20.31 18.34
CA ARG A 186 -11.40 20.84 19.71
C ARG A 186 -10.65 22.16 19.77
N PHE A 187 -9.55 22.28 19.05
CA PHE A 187 -8.77 23.51 19.01
C PHE A 187 -9.51 24.67 18.31
N LEU A 188 -10.16 24.39 17.18
CA LEU A 188 -10.83 25.40 16.36
C LEU A 188 -12.15 25.88 16.98
N THR A 189 -12.85 25.03 17.72
CA THR A 189 -14.14 25.35 18.36
C THR A 189 -14.02 25.84 19.79
N ARG A 190 -12.80 25.89 20.35
CA ARG A 190 -12.58 26.38 21.71
C ARG A 190 -13.07 27.82 21.88
N PRO A 191 -13.70 28.18 23.00
CA PRO A 191 -14.03 29.57 23.29
C PRO A 191 -12.74 30.41 23.30
N GLN A 192 -12.70 31.47 22.50
CA GLN A 192 -11.63 32.45 22.63
C GLN A 192 -11.85 33.23 23.92
N ILE A 193 -10.97 33.06 24.90
CA ILE A 193 -10.91 33.98 26.04
C ILE A 193 -10.42 35.31 25.46
N PRO A 194 -11.20 36.41 25.55
CA PRO A 194 -10.74 37.70 25.08
C PRO A 194 -9.45 38.06 25.80
N ALA A 195 -8.43 38.49 25.06
CA ALA A 195 -7.20 38.99 25.63
C ALA A 195 -7.54 40.11 26.63
N ALA A 196 -7.08 39.98 27.87
CA ALA A 196 -7.23 41.05 28.86
C ALA A 196 -6.58 42.32 28.29
N ALA A 197 -7.39 43.38 28.17
CA ALA A 197 -6.97 44.69 27.68
C ALA A 197 -6.03 45.39 28.65
#